data_AF-A0A936ANQ3-F1
#
_entry.id   AF-A0A936ANQ3-F1
#
_cell.length_a   1.000
_cell.length_b   1.000
_cell.length_c   1.000
_cell.angle_alpha   90.00
_cell.angle_beta   90.00
_cell.angle_gamma   90.00
#
_symmetry.space_group_name_H-M   'P 1'
#
loop_
_entity.id
_entity.type
_entity.pdbx_description
1 polymer ?
#
loop_
_entity_poly.entity_id
_entity_poly.type
_entity_poly.pdbx_seq_one_letter_code
_entity_poly.pdbx_strand_id
1 'polypeptide(L)'
;MRVPADVMNTVNSLPEDKRKKVEAIVRRHLDACKSVGVEPEYLDRVWIEAIEVAQMEEKFPELFVTEAWPEAEPHRQYDVYQSPRAEW
;
A
#
# COMPACT_ATOMS: atom_id res chain seq x y z
N MET A 1 13.62 2.13 19.75
CA MET A 1 12.84 1.02 19.15
C MET A 1 13.69 -0.24 19.06
N ARG A 2 13.11 -1.40 19.34
CA ARG A 2 13.81 -2.69 19.35
C ARG A 2 13.16 -3.61 18.35
N VAL A 3 13.87 -3.96 17.27
CA VAL A 3 13.42 -5.00 16.34
C VAL A 3 13.71 -6.36 16.99
N PRO A 4 12.78 -7.32 16.97
CA PRO A 4 13.01 -8.66 17.50
C PRO A 4 14.21 -9.32 16.81
N ALA A 5 15.01 -10.06 17.58
CA ALA A 5 16.20 -10.75 17.05
C ALA A 5 15.83 -11.74 15.94
N ASP A 6 14.68 -12.39 16.06
CA ASP A 6 14.19 -13.39 15.09
C ASP A 6 13.95 -12.78 13.71
N VAL A 7 13.39 -11.57 13.66
CA VAL A 7 13.15 -10.84 12.41
C VAL A 7 14.48 -10.46 11.77
N MET A 8 15.45 -9.97 12.55
CA MET A 8 16.77 -9.63 12.01
C MET A 8 17.55 -10.86 11.55
N ASN A 9 17.44 -12.00 12.24
CA ASN A 9 18.01 -13.26 11.79
C ASN A 9 17.41 -13.69 10.44
N THR A 10 16.11 -13.48 10.26
CA THR A 10 15.41 -13.76 9.00
C THR A 10 15.90 -12.84 7.88
N VAL A 11 16.04 -11.53 8.13
CA VAL A 11 16.57 -10.58 7.15
C VAL A 11 18.01 -10.93 6.75
N ASN A 12 18.84 -11.34 7.72
CA ASN A 12 20.23 -11.69 7.48
C ASN A 12 20.41 -13.00 6.71
N SER A 13 19.44 -13.91 6.78
CA SER A 13 19.46 -15.16 6.00
C SER A 13 18.98 -14.98 4.55
N LEU A 14 18.43 -13.82 4.20
CA LEU A 14 18.02 -13.52 2.84
C LEU A 14 19.22 -13.30 1.90
N PRO A 15 19.11 -13.68 0.62
CA PRO A 15 20.01 -13.25 -0.45
C PRO A 15 20.23 -11.74 -0.45
N GLU A 16 21.43 -11.30 -0.85
CA GLU A 16 21.82 -9.88 -0.83
C GLU A 16 20.84 -8.97 -1.59
N ASP A 17 20.37 -9.42 -2.75
CA ASP A 17 19.43 -8.65 -3.57
C ASP A 17 18.08 -8.45 -2.86
N LYS A 18 17.58 -9.48 -2.17
CA LYS A 18 16.36 -9.39 -1.35
C LYS A 18 16.56 -8.47 -0.16
N ARG A 19 17.69 -8.60 0.53
CA ARG A 19 18.01 -7.76 1.69
C ARG A 19 18.02 -6.28 1.30
N LYS A 20 18.60 -5.92 0.15
CA LYS A 20 18.61 -4.55 -0.37
C LYS A 20 17.19 -4.02 -0.61
N LYS A 21 16.30 -4.83 -1.18
CA LYS A 21 14.89 -4.46 -1.39
C LYS A 21 14.16 -4.24 -0.06
N VAL A 22 14.29 -5.16 0.87
CA VAL A 22 13.67 -5.07 2.21
C VAL A 22 14.16 -3.81 2.93
N GLU A 23 15.47 -3.56 2.93
CA GLU A 23 16.04 -2.33 3.51
C GLU A 23 15.51 -1.06 2.84
N ALA A 24 15.35 -1.06 1.52
CA ALA A 24 14.80 0.09 0.79
C ALA A 24 13.34 0.39 1.18
N ILE A 25 12.51 -0.64 1.33
CA ILE A 25 11.11 -0.50 1.78
C ILE A 25 11.06 0.08 3.19
N VAL A 26 11.85 -0.49 4.12
CA VAL A 26 11.88 -0.03 5.52
C VAL A 26 12.40 1.40 5.61
N ARG A 27 13.46 1.75 4.89
CA ARG A 27 13.97 3.13 4.84
C ARG A 27 12.91 4.10 4.33
N ARG A 28 12.22 3.77 3.24
CA ARG A 28 11.14 4.59 2.69
C ARG A 28 10.01 4.81 3.70
N HIS A 29 9.65 3.78 4.47
CA HIS A 29 8.67 3.90 5.54
C HIS A 29 9.15 4.86 6.65
N LEU A 30 10.38 4.69 7.12
CA LEU A 30 10.98 5.55 8.14
C LEU A 30 11.05 7.01 7.68
N ASP A 31 11.44 7.25 6.43
CA ASP A 31 11.49 8.60 5.85
C ASP A 31 10.10 9.23 5.76
N ALA A 32 9.08 8.44 5.41
CA ALA A 32 7.69 8.89 5.39
C ALA A 32 7.20 9.26 6.80
N CYS A 33 7.41 8.39 7.80
CA CYS A 33 7.07 8.68 9.19
C CYS A 33 7.77 9.95 9.69
N LYS A 34 9.06 10.11 9.39
CA LYS A 34 9.85 11.29 9.73
C LYS A 34 9.31 12.56 9.07
N SER A 35 8.89 12.48 7.81
CA SER A 35 8.34 13.64 7.08
C SER A 35 7.01 14.14 7.66
N VAL A 36 6.21 13.24 8.24
CA VAL A 36 4.93 13.55 8.87
C VAL A 36 5.12 13.89 10.37
N GLY A 37 6.30 13.64 10.93
CA GLY A 37 6.59 13.86 12.35
C GLY A 37 5.98 12.80 13.27
N VAL A 38 5.72 11.60 12.74
CA VAL A 38 5.13 10.48 13.47
C VAL A 38 6.22 9.48 13.83
N GLU A 39 6.14 8.92 15.04
CA GLU A 39 7.04 7.86 15.47
C GLU A 39 6.65 6.53 14.77
N PRO A 40 7.59 5.81 14.14
CA PRO A 40 7.27 4.59 13.38
C PRO A 40 6.94 3.41 14.30
N GLU A 41 5.67 3.25 14.65
CA GLU A 41 5.20 2.14 15.47
C GLU A 41 5.28 0.78 14.75
N TYR A 42 5.41 -0.30 15.52
CA TYR A 42 5.38 -1.68 15.02
C TYR A 42 6.40 -1.98 13.90
N LEU A 43 7.64 -1.51 14.07
CA LEU A 43 8.73 -1.76 13.12
C LEU A 43 8.95 -3.24 12.79
N ASP A 44 8.73 -4.13 13.75
CA ASP A 44 8.76 -5.58 13.53
C ASP A 44 7.81 -6.03 12.42
N ARG A 45 6.58 -5.52 12.43
CA ARG A 45 5.59 -5.76 11.39
C ARG A 45 6.02 -5.18 10.05
N VAL A 46 6.57 -3.97 10.05
CA VAL A 46 7.09 -3.33 8.82
C VAL A 46 8.17 -4.19 8.16
N TRP A 47 9.08 -4.77 8.95
CA TRP A 47 10.09 -5.69 8.45
C TRP A 47 9.49 -6.98 7.88
N ILE A 48 8.51 -7.58 8.55
CA ILE A 48 7.82 -8.79 8.07
C ILE A 48 7.11 -8.50 6.73
N GLU A 49 6.33 -7.42 6.67
CA GLU A 49 5.62 -7.02 5.45
C GLU A 49 6.59 -6.70 4.31
N ALA A 50 7.73 -6.04 4.60
CA ALA A 50 8.75 -5.77 3.59
C ALA A 50 9.37 -7.06 3.02
N ILE A 51 9.57 -8.09 3.85
CA ILE A 51 10.04 -9.41 3.39
C ILE A 51 9.00 -10.06 2.48
N GLU A 52 7.72 -10.03 2.87
CA GLU A 52 6.63 -10.60 2.07
C GLU A 52 6.49 -9.91 0.72
N VAL A 53 6.58 -8.57 0.69
CA VAL A 53 6.56 -7.78 -0.56
C VAL A 53 7.74 -8.14 -1.45
N ALA A 54 8.95 -8.20 -0.89
CA ALA A 54 10.14 -8.58 -1.65
C ALA A 54 10.04 -10.01 -2.23
N GLN A 55 9.36 -10.93 -1.53
CA GLN A 55 9.08 -12.28 -2.04
C GLN A 55 7.98 -12.29 -3.11
N MET A 56 6.94 -11.46 -2.97
CA MET A 56 5.86 -11.34 -3.94
C MET A 56 6.35 -10.74 -5.26
N GLU A 57 7.18 -9.70 -5.22
CA GLU A 57 7.76 -9.09 -6.43
C GLU A 57 8.58 -10.08 -7.28
N GLU A 58 9.21 -11.07 -6.65
CA GLU A 58 9.92 -12.12 -7.40
C GLU A 58 8.98 -13.14 -8.03
N LYS A 59 7.90 -13.49 -7.32
CA LYS A 59 6.91 -14.46 -7.80
C LYS A 59 6.03 -13.87 -8.90
N PHE A 60 5.76 -12.57 -8.82
CA PHE A 60 4.91 -11.83 -9.73
C PHE A 60 5.61 -10.53 -10.13
N PRO A 61 6.56 -10.59 -11.08
CA PRO A 61 7.29 -9.41 -11.56
C PRO A 61 6.41 -8.44 -12.37
N GLU A 62 5.23 -8.88 -12.77
CA GLU A 62 4.25 -8.01 -13.41
C GLU A 62 3.70 -7.03 -12.37
N LEU A 63 4.08 -5.76 -12.53
CA LEU A 63 3.31 -4.67 -11.97
C LEU A 63 1.86 -4.91 -12.39
N PHE A 64 0.94 -4.99 -11.42
CA PHE A 64 -0.45 -4.72 -11.69
C PHE A 64 -0.52 -3.27 -12.17
N VAL A 65 -0.16 -3.04 -13.43
CA VAL A 65 -0.61 -1.92 -14.22
C VAL A 65 -2.09 -2.18 -14.29
N THR A 66 -2.79 -1.67 -13.28
CA THR A 66 -4.24 -1.71 -13.18
C THR A 66 -4.77 -1.42 -14.56
N GLU A 67 -5.48 -2.40 -15.14
CA GLU A 67 -6.49 -2.12 -16.14
C GLU A 67 -7.17 -0.83 -15.69
N ALA A 68 -7.10 0.20 -16.54
CA ALA A 68 -7.58 1.54 -16.22
C ALA A 68 -8.88 1.43 -15.43
N TRP A 69 -8.98 2.13 -14.29
CA TRP A 69 -10.22 2.19 -13.53
C TRP A 69 -11.37 2.39 -14.52
N PRO A 70 -12.42 1.55 -14.49
CA PRO A 70 -13.50 1.67 -15.45
C PRO A 70 -14.02 3.11 -15.42
N GLU A 71 -14.11 3.74 -16.59
CA GLU A 71 -14.67 5.09 -16.70
C GLU A 71 -16.02 5.10 -16.01
N ALA A 72 -16.21 6.02 -15.07
CA ALA A 72 -17.45 6.11 -14.32
C ALA A 72 -18.60 6.32 -15.30
N GLU A 73 -19.52 5.35 -15.41
CA GLU A 73 -20.69 5.50 -16.25
C GLU A 73 -21.48 6.74 -15.80
N PRO A 74 -21.98 7.58 -16.73
CA PRO A 74 -22.72 8.76 -16.38
C PRO A 74 -23.95 8.38 -15.55
N HIS A 75 -24.16 9.10 -14.45
CA HIS A 75 -25.34 8.92 -13.59
C HIS A 75 -26.61 8.94 -14.44
N ARG A 76 -27.39 7.86 -14.40
CA ARG A 76 -28.72 7.81 -15.04
C ARG A 76 -29.58 8.90 -14.45
N GLN A 77 -29.85 9.94 -15.22
CA GLN A 77 -30.81 10.98 -14.86
C GLN A 77 -32.21 10.43 -15.18
N TYR A 78 -33.04 10.27 -14.15
CA TYR A 78 -34.45 10.00 -14.34
C TYR A 78 -35.17 11.33 -14.53
N ASP A 79 -35.93 11.46 -15.61
CA ASP A 79 -36.85 12.59 -15.77
C ASP A 79 -37.91 12.51 -14.68
N VAL A 80 -37.77 13.33 -13.65
CA VAL A 80 -38.77 13.45 -12.59
C VAL A 80 -39.94 14.23 -13.18
N TYR A 81 -41.08 13.57 -13.36
CA TYR A 81 -42.33 14.23 -13.76
C TYR A 81 -42.67 15.32 -12.72
N GLN A 82 -42.61 16.59 -13.14
CA GLN A 82 -43.10 17.68 -12.33
C GLN A 82 -44.62 17.77 -12.52
N SER A 83 -45.37 17.54 -11.45
CA SER A 83 -46.81 17.75 -11.48
C SER A 83 -47.12 19.23 -11.70
N PRO A 84 -48.16 19.57 -12.48
CA PRO A 84 -48.58 20.96 -12.63
C PRO A 84 -48.88 21.54 -11.26
N ARG A 85 -48.28 22.69 -10.95
CA ARG A 85 -48.57 23.42 -9.72
C ARG A 85 -50.03 23.84 -9.81
N ALA A 86 -50.88 23.35 -8.90
CA ALA A 86 -52.25 23.82 -8.81
C ALA A 86 -52.21 25.30 -8.41
N GLU A 87 -52.54 26.17 -9.36
CA GLU A 87 -52.82 27.58 -9.09
C GLU A 87 -54.24 27.63 -8.48
N TRP A 88 -54.32 28.11 -7.24
CA TRP A 88 -55.56 28.33 -6.50
C TRP A 88 -56.00 29.79 -6.69
#